data_AF-A0A2V1DWI1-F1
#
_entry.id   AF-A0A2V1DWI1-F1
#
_cell.length_a   1.000
_cell.length_b   1.000
_cell.length_c   1.000
_cell.angle_alpha   90.00
_cell.angle_beta   90.00
_cell.angle_gamma   90.00
#
_symmetry.space_group_name_H-M   'P 1'
#
loop_
_entity.id
_entity.type
_entity.pdbx_description
1 polymer ?
#
loop_
_entity_poly.entity_id
_entity_poly.type
_entity_poly.pdbx_seq_one_letter_code
_entity_poly.pdbx_strand_id
1 'polypeptide(L)'
;MQCMLVVISWFILSGFAVSNRKKSTSDLTSHSSKRTIKSPRTTPKEPNPSPGDEQESHQKFFDTLLTQFHKTQCYFSATLQIASLTYNIFDTNMLMTFMLTPLATNGVLPVVFTYLMLLHRGRASLDVTILTCACWLLSSIVYWTLYRGIIPINNQITNEKERYRAYQQFMYKLSAIDECGGFSGLAVCPVNNVLGRKDITAASRKLRVLTPIIWGFSTACLVGMLAWKWAAARRKPGKDVNRHSEGAKTVEEASHQQERYYNISLLGKHTLGTIVYVVLSLCFLAGAGMQLSLLSIGTSLNMMDRTDWGFGQVVAVTVWVPPLIGYVYEEVSWYFERRSTGVGGKG
;
A
#
# COMPACT_ATOMS: atom_id res chain seq x y z
N MET A 1 3.67 -9.79 -4.75
CA MET A 1 4.36 -9.21 -3.57
C MET A 1 3.67 -7.97 -3.02
N GLN A 2 3.28 -7.01 -3.87
CA GLN A 2 2.74 -5.72 -3.41
C GLN A 2 1.60 -5.83 -2.39
N CYS A 3 0.52 -6.53 -2.74
CA CYS A 3 -0.65 -6.67 -1.87
C CYS A 3 -0.33 -7.37 -0.55
N MET A 4 0.55 -8.38 -0.58
CA MET A 4 0.98 -9.09 0.64
C MET A 4 1.71 -8.16 1.60
N LEU A 5 2.61 -7.32 1.09
CA LEU A 5 3.35 -6.39 1.93
C LEU A 5 2.46 -5.29 2.51
N VAL A 6 1.45 -4.82 1.76
CA VAL A 6 0.45 -3.90 2.33
C VAL A 6 -0.36 -4.56 3.45
N VAL A 7 -0.78 -5.81 3.24
CA VAL A 7 -1.51 -6.60 4.26
C VAL A 7 -0.66 -6.78 5.51
N ILE A 8 0.62 -7.15 5.36
CA ILE A 8 1.57 -7.30 6.48
C ILE A 8 1.73 -5.97 7.22
N SER A 9 1.98 -4.87 6.49
CA SER A 9 2.08 -3.53 7.07
C SER A 9 0.81 -3.12 7.84
N TRP A 10 -0.37 -3.52 7.34
CA TRP A 10 -1.63 -3.28 8.03
C TRP A 10 -1.75 -4.06 9.34
N PHE A 11 -1.31 -5.33 9.37
CA PHE A 11 -1.27 -6.11 10.61
C PHE A 11 -0.29 -5.52 11.63
N ILE A 12 0.88 -5.07 11.19
CA ILE A 12 1.88 -4.42 12.05
C ILE A 12 1.28 -3.15 12.68
N LEU A 13 0.66 -2.27 11.88
CA LEU A 13 -0.03 -1.08 12.39
C LEU A 13 -1.14 -1.41 13.38
N SER A 14 -1.96 -2.41 13.06
CA SER A 14 -3.06 -2.84 13.93
C SER A 14 -2.52 -3.38 15.26
N GLY A 15 -1.40 -4.11 15.23
CA GLY A 15 -0.69 -4.59 16.41
C GLY A 15 -0.19 -3.45 17.30
N PHE A 16 0.43 -2.42 16.72
CA PHE A 16 0.85 -1.22 17.46
C PHE A 16 -0.32 -0.48 18.11
N ALA A 17 -1.44 -0.34 17.40
CA ALA A 17 -2.64 0.30 17.93
C ALA A 17 -3.21 -0.45 19.15
N VAL A 18 -3.23 -1.79 19.11
CA VAL A 18 -3.70 -2.62 20.24
C VAL A 18 -2.73 -2.55 21.42
N SER A 19 -1.41 -2.60 21.17
CA SER A 19 -0.38 -2.50 22.21
C SER A 19 -0.46 -1.17 22.96
N ASN A 20 -0.60 -0.05 22.23
CA ASN A 20 -0.76 1.29 22.80
C ASN A 20 -1.98 1.39 23.74
N ARG A 21 -3.11 0.76 23.40
CA ARG A 21 -4.33 0.78 24.25
C ARG A 21 -4.14 0.04 25.58
N LYS A 22 -3.42 -1.08 25.57
CA LYS A 22 -3.19 -1.88 26.79
C LYS A 22 -2.34 -1.12 27.82
N LYS A 23 -1.31 -0.39 27.38
CA LYS A 23 -0.48 0.43 28.27
C LYS A 23 -1.26 1.54 28.95
N SER A 24 -2.06 2.30 28.19
CA SER A 24 -2.86 3.41 28.74
C SER A 24 -3.85 2.96 29.82
N THR A 25 -4.36 1.72 29.75
CA THR A 25 -5.28 1.18 30.78
C THR A 25 -4.54 0.82 32.07
N SER A 26 -3.28 0.40 31.97
CA SER A 26 -2.44 -0.03 33.11
C SER A 26 -1.95 1.17 33.93
N ASP A 27 -1.63 2.29 33.27
CA ASP A 27 -1.20 3.50 33.97
C ASP A 27 -2.33 4.11 34.81
N LEU A 28 -3.57 4.07 34.29
CA LEU A 28 -4.75 4.59 34.98
C LEU A 28 -5.07 3.81 36.27
N THR A 29 -4.76 2.52 36.32
CA THR A 29 -4.98 1.68 37.50
C THR A 29 -3.86 1.83 38.55
N SER A 30 -2.64 2.18 38.14
CA SER A 30 -1.50 2.32 39.07
C SER A 30 -1.55 3.60 39.92
N HIS A 31 -2.13 4.68 39.40
CA HIS A 31 -2.19 5.97 40.10
C HIS A 31 -3.19 6.04 41.26
N SER A 32 -4.08 5.04 41.41
CA SER A 32 -5.07 5.05 42.49
C SER A 32 -4.56 4.53 43.84
N SER A 33 -3.32 4.01 43.95
CA SER A 33 -2.91 3.22 45.14
C SER A 33 -1.79 3.79 46.01
N LYS A 34 -1.26 5.00 45.77
CA LYS A 34 -0.20 5.57 46.64
C LYS A 34 -0.46 7.01 47.03
N ARG A 35 -1.18 7.16 48.14
CA ARG A 35 -1.30 8.41 48.89
C ARG A 35 -0.76 8.20 50.30
N THR A 36 0.55 8.08 50.49
CA THR A 36 1.16 8.32 51.82
C THR A 36 2.68 8.58 51.77
N ILE A 37 3.07 9.59 52.55
CA ILE A 37 4.39 9.93 53.12
C ILE A 37 5.38 10.71 52.23
N LYS A 38 5.50 12.00 52.56
CA LYS A 38 6.57 12.92 52.17
C LYS A 38 7.89 12.48 52.84
N SER A 39 8.98 12.38 52.07
CA SER A 39 10.35 12.25 52.58
C SER A 39 11.33 13.06 51.71
N PRO A 40 12.44 13.60 52.25
CA PRO A 40 13.10 14.78 51.70
C PRO A 40 14.19 14.50 50.67
N ARG A 41 14.21 15.39 49.67
CA ARG A 41 15.33 15.93 48.86
C ARG A 41 16.58 15.04 48.72
N THR A 42 16.63 14.30 47.62
CA THR A 42 17.86 13.70 47.07
C THR A 42 18.10 14.28 45.67
N THR A 43 19.39 14.38 45.31
CA THR A 43 20.02 14.98 44.11
C THR A 43 19.32 14.69 42.77
N PRO A 44 19.43 15.59 41.77
CA PRO A 44 18.81 15.43 40.46
C PRO A 44 19.45 14.26 39.72
N LYS A 45 18.83 13.09 39.85
CA LYS A 45 19.14 11.92 39.04
C LYS A 45 18.54 12.17 37.66
N GLU A 46 19.39 12.11 36.64
CA GLU A 46 18.99 12.25 35.24
C GLU A 46 17.79 11.34 34.97
N PRO A 47 16.69 11.86 34.41
CA PRO A 47 15.46 11.10 34.25
C PRO A 47 15.73 9.94 33.30
N ASN A 48 15.65 8.71 33.83
CA ASN A 48 15.68 7.51 32.99
C ASN A 48 14.58 7.65 31.91
N PRO A 49 14.88 7.34 30.64
CA PRO A 49 13.92 7.42 29.56
C PRO A 49 12.70 6.58 29.92
N SER A 50 11.53 7.19 29.78
CA SER A 50 10.29 6.54 30.16
C SER A 50 9.96 5.47 29.11
N PRO A 51 9.30 4.35 29.48
CA PRO A 51 8.87 3.33 28.53
C PRO A 51 7.86 3.82 27.47
N GLY A 52 7.42 5.09 27.54
CA GLY A 52 6.63 5.77 26.52
C GLY A 52 7.47 6.32 25.36
N ASP A 53 8.68 6.80 25.63
CA ASP A 53 9.57 7.42 24.63
C ASP A 53 10.02 6.41 23.56
N GLU A 54 10.19 5.15 23.95
CA GLU A 54 10.54 4.04 23.05
C GLU A 54 9.47 3.77 21.99
N GLN A 55 8.21 3.74 22.43
CA GLN A 55 7.11 3.37 21.56
C GLN A 55 6.82 4.46 20.52
N GLU A 56 7.05 5.72 20.90
CA GLU A 56 6.98 6.84 19.97
C GLU A 56 8.07 6.74 18.89
N SER A 57 9.26 6.24 19.23
CA SER A 57 10.37 6.05 18.29
C SER A 57 10.05 4.99 17.23
N HIS A 58 9.65 3.79 17.64
CA HIS A 58 9.28 2.70 16.71
C HIS A 58 8.15 3.11 15.76
N GLN A 59 7.17 3.83 16.30
CA GLN A 59 6.04 4.32 15.54
C GLN A 59 6.46 5.36 14.47
N LYS A 60 7.44 6.23 14.79
CA LYS A 60 8.00 7.18 13.83
C LYS A 60 8.78 6.46 12.72
N PHE A 61 9.62 5.48 13.06
CA PHE A 61 10.35 4.69 12.05
C PHE A 61 9.40 3.97 11.11
N PHE A 62 8.33 3.37 11.66
CA PHE A 62 7.33 2.70 10.84
C PHE A 62 6.56 3.66 9.93
N ASP A 63 6.21 4.87 10.39
CA ASP A 63 5.59 5.90 9.56
C ASP A 63 6.50 6.30 8.38
N THR A 64 7.81 6.43 8.63
CA THR A 64 8.82 6.69 7.58
C THR A 64 8.89 5.55 6.58
N LEU A 65 8.99 4.31 7.07
CA LEU A 65 8.97 3.10 6.22
C LEU A 65 7.72 3.08 5.34
N LEU A 66 6.53 3.29 5.92
CA LEU A 66 5.26 3.24 5.19
C LEU A 66 5.21 4.31 4.09
N THR A 67 5.75 5.49 4.36
CA THR A 67 5.83 6.59 3.38
C THR A 67 6.79 6.25 2.24
N GLN A 68 7.98 5.74 2.55
CA GLN A 68 8.96 5.33 1.53
C GLN A 68 8.46 4.16 0.69
N PHE A 69 7.83 3.19 1.35
CA PHE A 69 7.19 2.06 0.71
C PHE A 69 6.07 2.50 -0.25
N HIS A 70 5.21 3.43 0.16
CA HIS A 70 4.17 3.98 -0.72
C HIS A 70 4.75 4.71 -1.94
N LYS A 71 5.77 5.54 -1.75
CA LYS A 71 6.46 6.22 -2.87
C LYS A 71 7.04 5.19 -3.85
N THR A 72 7.73 4.19 -3.31
CA THR A 72 8.33 3.08 -4.07
C THR A 72 7.26 2.31 -4.85
N GLN A 73 6.12 2.01 -4.23
CA GLN A 73 4.96 1.41 -4.88
C GLN A 73 4.45 2.22 -6.06
N CYS A 74 4.27 3.52 -5.87
CA CYS A 74 3.81 4.42 -6.93
C CYS A 74 4.80 4.49 -8.09
N TYR A 75 6.10 4.63 -7.84
CA TYR A 75 7.12 4.68 -8.90
C TYR A 75 7.20 3.38 -9.69
N PHE A 76 7.21 2.24 -8.99
CA PHE A 76 7.22 0.94 -9.63
C PHE A 76 5.94 0.71 -10.46
N SER A 77 4.78 1.00 -9.88
CA SER A 77 3.50 0.90 -10.59
C SER A 77 3.49 1.80 -11.83
N ALA A 78 3.83 3.08 -11.69
CA ALA A 78 3.85 4.02 -12.80
C ALA A 78 4.79 3.57 -13.93
N THR A 79 5.97 3.05 -13.59
CA THR A 79 6.92 2.49 -14.57
C THR A 79 6.29 1.33 -15.35
N LEU A 80 5.62 0.40 -14.67
CA LEU A 80 4.92 -0.71 -15.33
C LEU A 80 3.76 -0.25 -16.21
N GLN A 81 3.01 0.77 -15.78
CA GLN A 81 1.93 1.33 -16.57
C GLN A 81 2.46 2.05 -17.82
N ILE A 82 3.54 2.82 -17.70
CA ILE A 82 4.21 3.48 -18.84
C ILE A 82 4.73 2.42 -19.81
N ALA A 83 5.42 1.40 -19.30
CA ALA A 83 5.91 0.29 -20.12
C ALA A 83 4.75 -0.40 -20.88
N SER A 84 3.63 -0.62 -20.19
CA SER A 84 2.42 -1.19 -20.80
C SER A 84 1.87 -0.30 -21.92
N LEU A 85 1.82 1.02 -21.74
CA LEU A 85 1.38 1.96 -22.77
C LEU A 85 2.32 1.97 -23.98
N THR A 86 3.64 1.90 -23.75
CA THR A 86 4.64 1.87 -24.83
C THR A 86 4.65 0.55 -25.60
N TYR A 87 4.16 -0.54 -25.02
CA TYR A 87 4.08 -1.87 -25.64
C TYR A 87 2.95 -1.98 -26.69
N ASN A 88 2.49 -0.86 -27.26
CA ASN A 88 1.34 -0.77 -28.16
C ASN A 88 0.10 -1.52 -27.64
N ILE A 89 -0.35 -1.12 -26.44
CA ILE A 89 -1.47 -1.76 -25.73
C ILE A 89 -2.78 -1.82 -26.53
N PHE A 90 -2.93 -0.96 -27.55
CA PHE A 90 -4.14 -0.86 -28.35
C PHE A 90 -4.34 -2.04 -29.31
N ASP A 91 -3.25 -2.67 -29.77
CA ASP A 91 -3.29 -3.86 -30.63
C ASP A 91 -3.03 -5.16 -29.86
N THR A 92 -3.16 -5.12 -28.53
CA THR A 92 -2.69 -6.25 -27.72
C THR A 92 -3.46 -7.54 -27.90
N ASN A 93 -2.70 -8.62 -27.91
CA ASN A 93 -3.21 -9.97 -27.80
C ASN A 93 -3.95 -10.15 -26.46
N MET A 94 -5.03 -10.96 -26.46
CA MET A 94 -5.77 -11.30 -25.24
C MET A 94 -4.84 -11.72 -24.10
N LEU A 95 -3.76 -12.46 -24.37
CA LEU A 95 -2.80 -12.88 -23.35
C LEU A 95 -2.23 -11.70 -22.56
N MET A 96 -1.74 -10.68 -23.27
CA MET A 96 -1.24 -9.47 -22.62
C MET A 96 -2.35 -8.81 -21.82
N THR A 97 -3.59 -8.81 -22.32
CA THR A 97 -4.75 -8.34 -21.57
C THR A 97 -4.98 -9.12 -20.27
N PHE A 98 -4.93 -10.45 -20.32
CA PHE A 98 -5.11 -11.33 -19.16
C PHE A 98 -4.03 -11.12 -18.09
N MET A 99 -2.79 -10.82 -18.49
CA MET A 99 -1.67 -10.64 -17.57
C MET A 99 -1.53 -9.21 -17.05
N LEU A 100 -1.70 -8.22 -17.93
CA LEU A 100 -1.55 -6.81 -17.59
C LEU A 100 -2.77 -6.28 -16.82
N THR A 101 -3.97 -6.87 -16.97
CA THR A 101 -5.15 -6.39 -16.23
C THR A 101 -4.99 -6.54 -14.70
N PRO A 102 -4.63 -7.73 -14.16
CA PRO A 102 -4.26 -7.85 -12.74
C PRO A 102 -3.15 -6.90 -12.33
N LEU A 103 -2.15 -6.69 -13.19
CA LEU A 103 -1.04 -5.78 -12.92
C LEU A 103 -1.50 -4.32 -12.81
N ALA A 104 -2.39 -3.87 -13.69
CA ALA A 104 -3.00 -2.54 -13.63
C ALA A 104 -3.84 -2.38 -12.35
N THR A 105 -4.59 -3.41 -11.95
CA THR A 105 -5.32 -3.36 -10.67
C THR A 105 -4.38 -3.37 -9.46
N ASN A 106 -3.18 -3.96 -9.55
CA ASN A 106 -2.14 -3.88 -8.50
C ASN A 106 -1.61 -2.44 -8.41
N GLY A 107 -1.65 -1.67 -9.49
CA GLY A 107 -1.33 -0.24 -9.46
C GLY A 107 -2.39 0.65 -8.79
N VAL A 108 -3.57 0.10 -8.50
CA VAL A 108 -4.72 0.82 -7.94
C VAL A 108 -4.97 0.43 -6.49
N LEU A 109 -5.33 -0.84 -6.23
CA LEU A 109 -5.84 -1.26 -4.91
C LEU A 109 -4.81 -1.07 -3.78
N PRO A 110 -3.60 -1.66 -3.82
CA PRO A 110 -2.63 -1.52 -2.74
C PRO A 110 -2.10 -0.09 -2.59
N VAL A 111 -2.03 0.68 -3.68
CA VAL A 111 -1.65 2.10 -3.65
C VAL A 111 -2.68 2.91 -2.88
N VAL A 112 -3.98 2.74 -3.20
CA VAL A 112 -5.05 3.43 -2.47
C VAL A 112 -5.15 2.95 -1.03
N PHE A 113 -4.92 1.66 -0.76
CA PHE A 113 -4.97 1.12 0.60
C PHE A 113 -3.82 1.67 1.47
N THR A 114 -2.59 1.72 0.95
CA THR A 114 -1.45 2.30 1.66
C THR A 114 -1.67 3.81 1.89
N TYR A 115 -2.25 4.51 0.92
CA TYR A 115 -2.64 5.91 1.09
C TYR A 115 -3.69 6.12 2.19
N LEU A 116 -4.69 5.22 2.31
CA LEU A 116 -5.65 5.21 3.42
C LEU A 116 -4.93 5.06 4.77
N MET A 117 -3.96 4.16 4.87
CA MET A 117 -3.16 3.97 6.08
C MET A 117 -2.37 5.24 6.43
N LEU A 118 -1.72 5.87 5.44
CA LEU A 118 -0.98 7.14 5.63
C LEU A 118 -1.90 8.29 6.07
N LEU A 119 -3.12 8.37 5.52
CA LEU A 119 -4.11 9.36 5.93
C LEU A 119 -4.58 9.14 7.36
N HIS A 120 -4.84 7.89 7.75
CA HIS A 120 -5.25 7.56 9.12
C HIS A 120 -4.18 7.94 10.14
N ARG A 121 -2.90 7.84 9.76
CA ARG A 121 -1.74 8.23 10.57
C ARG A 121 -1.42 9.72 10.54
N GLY A 122 -2.11 10.51 9.71
CA GLY A 122 -1.83 11.94 9.54
C GLY A 122 -0.53 12.24 8.80
N ARG A 123 0.08 11.26 8.13
CA ARG A 123 1.38 11.38 7.43
C ARG A 123 1.26 11.60 5.92
N ALA A 124 0.04 11.79 5.42
CA ALA A 124 -0.21 12.00 3.99
C ALA A 124 0.14 13.43 3.55
N SER A 125 1.41 13.65 3.20
CA SER A 125 1.90 14.90 2.60
C SER A 125 1.22 15.19 1.24
N LEU A 126 1.29 16.45 0.79
CA LEU A 126 0.72 16.86 -0.50
C LEU A 126 1.40 16.14 -1.67
N ASP A 127 2.72 15.98 -1.62
CA ASP A 127 3.50 15.27 -2.64
C ASP A 127 3.04 13.82 -2.77
N VAL A 128 2.84 13.13 -1.64
CA VAL A 128 2.32 11.76 -1.61
C VAL A 128 0.92 11.71 -2.21
N THR A 129 0.05 12.68 -1.90
CA THR A 129 -1.29 12.76 -2.51
C THR A 129 -1.22 12.94 -4.04
N ILE A 130 -0.40 13.87 -4.54
CA ILE A 130 -0.24 14.09 -5.98
C ILE A 130 0.30 12.84 -6.66
N LEU A 131 1.34 12.22 -6.08
CA LEU A 131 1.93 10.99 -6.61
C LEU A 131 0.91 9.84 -6.66
N THR A 132 0.08 9.71 -5.62
CA THR A 132 -1.01 8.72 -5.56
C THR A 132 -2.04 8.96 -6.66
N CYS A 133 -2.49 10.21 -6.85
CA CYS A 133 -3.46 10.56 -7.88
C CYS A 133 -2.90 10.33 -9.29
N ALA A 134 -1.65 10.71 -9.55
CA ALA A 134 -0.99 10.49 -10.84
C ALA A 134 -0.84 8.99 -11.13
N CYS A 135 -0.38 8.20 -10.17
CA CYS A 135 -0.26 6.75 -10.29
C CYS A 135 -1.63 6.07 -10.51
N TRP A 136 -2.66 6.49 -9.77
CA TRP A 136 -4.02 5.98 -9.93
C TRP A 136 -4.61 6.32 -11.31
N LEU A 137 -4.42 7.56 -11.78
CA LEU A 137 -4.90 8.01 -13.09
C LEU A 137 -4.26 7.19 -14.21
N LEU A 138 -2.93 7.08 -14.16
CA LEU A 138 -2.15 6.30 -15.14
C LEU A 138 -2.56 4.82 -15.13
N SER A 139 -2.70 4.21 -13.95
CA SER A 139 -3.17 2.82 -13.81
C SER A 139 -4.61 2.66 -14.30
N SER A 140 -5.46 3.67 -14.12
CA SER A 140 -6.85 3.65 -14.61
C SER A 140 -6.91 3.75 -16.14
N ILE A 141 -6.05 4.55 -16.77
CA ILE A 141 -5.95 4.65 -18.24
C ILE A 141 -5.55 3.28 -18.82
N VAL A 142 -4.50 2.67 -18.27
CA VAL A 142 -4.05 1.33 -18.71
C VAL A 142 -5.14 0.30 -18.47
N TYR A 143 -5.73 0.28 -17.26
CA TYR A 143 -6.80 -0.64 -16.89
C TYR A 143 -7.97 -0.56 -17.87
N TRP A 144 -8.51 0.63 -18.16
CA TRP A 144 -9.66 0.76 -19.05
C TRP A 144 -9.33 0.43 -20.50
N THR A 145 -8.12 0.75 -20.96
CA THR A 145 -7.65 0.36 -22.29
C THR A 145 -7.61 -1.16 -22.44
N LEU A 146 -7.04 -1.87 -21.46
CA LEU A 146 -7.02 -3.33 -21.42
C LEU A 146 -8.43 -3.93 -21.28
N TYR A 147 -9.23 -3.37 -20.38
CA TYR A 147 -10.56 -3.87 -20.09
C TYR A 147 -11.49 -3.79 -21.30
N ARG A 148 -11.34 -2.75 -22.15
CA ARG A 148 -12.07 -2.65 -23.43
C ARG A 148 -11.81 -3.85 -24.35
N GLY A 149 -10.60 -4.42 -24.33
CA GLY A 149 -10.27 -5.65 -25.07
C GLY A 149 -10.96 -6.92 -24.56
N ILE A 150 -11.42 -6.94 -23.30
CA ILE A 150 -12.08 -8.11 -22.67
C ILE A 150 -13.58 -8.19 -23.00
N ILE A 151 -14.21 -7.04 -23.25
CA ILE A 151 -15.65 -6.89 -23.50
C ILE A 151 -16.14 -7.57 -24.80
N PRO A 152 -15.49 -7.43 -25.97
CA PRO A 152 -16.04 -7.92 -27.25
C PRO A 152 -16.18 -9.46 -27.32
N ILE A 153 -15.53 -10.21 -26.43
CA ILE A 153 -15.53 -11.68 -26.40
C ILE A 153 -16.95 -12.25 -26.15
N ASN A 154 -17.86 -11.50 -25.51
CA ASN A 154 -19.13 -12.08 -25.08
C ASN A 154 -20.27 -11.93 -26.10
N ASN A 155 -20.28 -10.83 -26.84
CA ASN A 155 -21.44 -10.49 -27.68
C ASN A 155 -21.40 -11.19 -29.05
N GLN A 156 -20.22 -11.62 -29.50
CA GLN A 156 -20.07 -12.30 -30.79
C GLN A 156 -19.99 -13.82 -30.67
N ILE A 157 -19.81 -14.38 -29.47
CA ILE A 157 -19.57 -15.81 -29.30
C ILE A 157 -20.78 -16.52 -28.67
N THR A 158 -21.90 -16.51 -29.41
CA THR A 158 -23.05 -17.40 -29.14
C THR A 158 -22.76 -18.82 -29.61
N ASN A 159 -21.84 -19.01 -30.57
CA ASN A 159 -21.56 -20.30 -31.17
C ASN A 159 -20.35 -20.99 -30.51
N GLU A 160 -20.52 -22.24 -30.04
CA GLU A 160 -19.46 -22.98 -29.34
C GLU A 160 -18.18 -23.15 -30.17
N LYS A 161 -18.32 -23.25 -31.50
CA LYS A 161 -17.20 -23.37 -32.45
C LYS A 161 -16.30 -22.13 -32.51
N GLU A 162 -16.87 -20.93 -32.40
CA GLU A 162 -16.10 -19.68 -32.41
C GLU A 162 -15.33 -19.49 -31.10
N ARG A 163 -15.93 -19.93 -29.99
CA ARG A 163 -15.27 -20.00 -28.67
C ARG A 163 -14.03 -20.89 -28.72
N TYR A 164 -14.12 -22.01 -29.45
CA TYR A 164 -13.01 -22.92 -29.66
C TYR A 164 -11.90 -22.30 -30.51
N ARG A 165 -12.23 -21.57 -31.59
CA ARG A 165 -11.24 -20.84 -32.39
C ARG A 165 -10.51 -19.75 -31.60
N ALA A 166 -11.22 -18.95 -30.80
CA ALA A 166 -10.59 -17.92 -29.97
C ALA A 166 -9.64 -18.55 -28.94
N TYR A 167 -10.02 -19.70 -28.37
CA TYR A 167 -9.16 -20.49 -27.48
C TYR A 167 -7.93 -21.06 -28.21
N GLN A 168 -8.10 -21.62 -29.41
CA GLN A 168 -6.97 -22.13 -30.19
C GLN A 168 -6.02 -21.02 -30.60
N GLN A 169 -6.53 -19.85 -31.01
CA GLN A 169 -5.70 -18.68 -31.31
C GLN A 169 -4.97 -18.17 -30.06
N PHE A 170 -5.61 -18.23 -28.89
CA PHE A 170 -4.99 -17.88 -27.62
C PHE A 170 -3.84 -18.84 -27.28
N MET A 171 -4.08 -20.15 -27.31
CA MET A 171 -3.07 -21.18 -27.04
C MET A 171 -1.95 -21.15 -28.09
N TYR A 172 -2.28 -20.93 -29.36
CA TYR A 172 -1.31 -20.84 -30.44
C TYR A 172 -0.41 -19.60 -30.30
N LYS A 173 -0.99 -18.44 -29.96
CA LYS A 173 -0.21 -17.22 -29.69
C LYS A 173 0.64 -17.36 -28.42
N LEU A 174 0.16 -18.09 -27.41
CA LEU A 174 0.91 -18.44 -26.21
C LEU A 174 2.12 -19.34 -26.53
N SER A 175 1.92 -20.40 -27.31
CA SER A 175 2.99 -21.31 -27.71
C SER A 175 4.00 -20.69 -28.67
N ALA A 176 3.62 -19.60 -29.34
CA ALA A 176 4.48 -18.88 -30.29
C ALA A 176 5.29 -17.74 -29.64
N ILE A 177 5.16 -17.52 -28.33
CA ILE A 177 6.03 -16.58 -27.61
C ILE A 177 7.30 -17.36 -27.25
N ASP A 178 8.40 -17.03 -27.90
CA ASP A 178 9.73 -17.65 -27.70
C ASP A 178 10.37 -17.35 -26.32
N GLU A 179 9.64 -16.76 -25.38
CA GLU A 179 10.18 -16.27 -24.12
C GLU A 179 9.77 -17.14 -22.93
N CYS A 180 10.22 -18.38 -22.96
CA CYS A 180 10.39 -19.16 -21.75
C CYS A 180 11.67 -18.73 -21.01
N GLY A 181 11.59 -17.61 -20.27
CA GLY A 181 12.69 -17.15 -19.42
C GLY A 181 13.61 -16.07 -20.01
N GLY A 182 13.15 -15.33 -21.04
CA GLY A 182 13.89 -14.17 -21.57
C GLY A 182 13.92 -12.95 -20.62
N PHE A 183 14.34 -11.78 -21.12
CA PHE A 183 14.43 -10.52 -20.35
C PHE A 183 13.08 -9.95 -19.89
N SER A 184 11.96 -10.56 -20.29
CA SER A 184 10.64 -10.07 -19.94
C SER A 184 10.31 -10.35 -18.47
N GLY A 185 9.71 -9.36 -17.81
CA GLY A 185 9.38 -9.44 -16.38
C GLY A 185 8.30 -10.48 -16.03
N LEU A 186 7.66 -11.07 -17.04
CA LEU A 186 6.57 -12.05 -16.95
C LEU A 186 6.82 -13.16 -17.98
N ALA A 187 7.62 -14.16 -17.61
CA ALA A 187 7.86 -15.35 -18.45
C ALA A 187 6.65 -16.30 -18.37
N VAL A 188 6.04 -16.60 -19.52
CA VAL A 188 4.90 -17.53 -19.62
C VAL A 188 5.35 -18.82 -20.26
N CYS A 189 5.50 -19.87 -19.46
CA CYS A 189 5.92 -21.19 -19.93
C CYS A 189 4.83 -22.24 -19.84
N PRO A 190 4.07 -22.51 -20.92
CA PRO A 190 3.11 -23.61 -20.90
C PRO A 190 3.86 -24.96 -20.87
N VAL A 191 4.02 -25.55 -19.67
CA VAL A 191 4.67 -26.87 -19.52
C VAL A 191 3.76 -28.00 -20.02
N ASN A 192 2.44 -27.77 -20.14
CA ASN A 192 1.48 -28.76 -20.62
C ASN A 192 0.40 -28.12 -21.50
N ASN A 193 0.24 -28.63 -22.74
CA ASN A 193 -0.77 -28.18 -23.69
C ASN A 193 -2.21 -28.62 -23.31
N VAL A 194 -2.38 -29.40 -22.24
CA VAL A 194 -3.67 -29.95 -21.79
C VAL A 194 -4.36 -29.00 -20.79
N LEU A 195 -4.33 -27.70 -21.06
CA LEU A 195 -5.07 -26.73 -20.25
C LEU A 195 -6.57 -26.84 -20.56
N GLY A 196 -7.38 -27.19 -19.56
CA GLY A 196 -8.81 -27.40 -19.74
C GLY A 196 -9.56 -26.12 -20.15
N ARG A 197 -10.44 -26.23 -21.17
CA ARG A 197 -11.37 -25.15 -21.59
C ARG A 197 -12.16 -24.55 -20.41
N LYS A 198 -12.48 -25.39 -19.41
CA LYS A 198 -13.22 -24.98 -18.20
C LYS A 198 -12.41 -23.99 -17.35
N ASP A 199 -11.10 -24.17 -17.21
CA ASP A 199 -10.27 -23.33 -16.36
C ASP A 199 -10.08 -21.93 -16.95
N ILE A 200 -9.89 -21.83 -18.27
CA ILE A 200 -9.75 -20.54 -18.96
C ILE A 200 -11.05 -19.75 -18.92
N THR A 201 -12.19 -20.40 -19.16
CA THR A 201 -13.50 -19.71 -19.10
C THR A 201 -13.84 -19.25 -17.68
N ALA A 202 -13.50 -20.04 -16.66
CA ALA A 202 -13.63 -19.65 -15.27
C ALA A 202 -12.71 -18.46 -14.93
N ALA A 203 -11.45 -18.49 -15.36
CA ALA A 203 -10.48 -17.42 -15.20
C ALA A 203 -10.94 -16.10 -15.85
N SER A 204 -11.39 -16.17 -17.10
CA SER A 204 -11.94 -15.02 -17.84
C SER A 204 -13.14 -14.41 -17.14
N ARG A 205 -14.07 -15.25 -16.64
CA ARG A 205 -15.22 -14.78 -15.87
C ARG A 205 -14.78 -14.08 -14.58
N LYS A 206 -13.84 -14.67 -13.84
CA LYS A 206 -13.29 -14.06 -12.61
C LYS A 206 -12.66 -12.70 -12.89
N LEU A 207 -11.84 -12.57 -13.92
CA LEU A 207 -11.25 -11.29 -14.31
C LEU A 207 -12.31 -10.25 -14.64
N ARG A 208 -13.27 -10.61 -15.52
CA ARG A 208 -14.32 -9.68 -15.97
C ARG A 208 -15.19 -9.16 -14.82
N VAL A 209 -15.44 -9.99 -13.80
CA VAL A 209 -16.30 -9.61 -12.67
C VAL A 209 -15.51 -8.94 -11.55
N LEU A 210 -14.35 -9.48 -11.17
CA LEU A 210 -13.61 -9.01 -10.01
C LEU A 210 -12.85 -7.71 -10.28
N THR A 211 -12.26 -7.54 -11.47
CA THR A 211 -11.40 -6.36 -11.73
C THR A 211 -12.18 -5.04 -11.71
N PRO A 212 -13.41 -4.94 -12.27
CA PRO A 212 -14.18 -3.69 -12.18
C PRO A 212 -14.66 -3.40 -10.77
N ILE A 213 -14.99 -4.44 -9.99
CA ILE A 213 -15.38 -4.28 -8.57
C ILE A 213 -14.21 -3.71 -7.77
N ILE A 214 -13.02 -4.32 -7.91
CA ILE A 214 -11.79 -3.87 -7.24
C ILE A 214 -11.47 -2.41 -7.64
N TRP A 215 -11.50 -2.11 -8.94
CA TRP A 215 -11.22 -0.77 -9.45
C TRP A 215 -12.24 0.26 -8.96
N GLY A 216 -13.53 -0.07 -9.05
CA GLY A 216 -14.62 0.84 -8.68
C GLY A 216 -14.63 1.15 -7.18
N PHE A 217 -14.47 0.11 -6.34
CA PHE A 217 -14.33 0.28 -4.88
C PHE A 217 -13.14 1.17 -4.53
N SER A 218 -11.95 0.85 -5.06
CA SER A 218 -10.72 1.61 -4.78
C SER A 218 -10.85 3.07 -5.21
N THR A 219 -11.45 3.31 -6.38
CA THR A 219 -11.68 4.67 -6.91
C THR A 219 -12.64 5.45 -6.04
N ALA A 220 -13.76 4.84 -5.62
CA ALA A 220 -14.71 5.48 -4.71
C ALA A 220 -14.06 5.87 -3.38
N CYS A 221 -13.23 4.98 -2.81
CA CYS A 221 -12.46 5.28 -1.61
C CYS A 221 -11.47 6.43 -1.82
N LEU A 222 -10.72 6.43 -2.92
CA LEU A 222 -9.77 7.49 -3.23
C LEU A 222 -10.46 8.85 -3.35
N VAL A 223 -11.54 8.93 -4.13
CA VAL A 223 -12.34 10.15 -4.29
C VAL A 223 -12.90 10.61 -2.94
N GLY A 224 -13.43 9.70 -2.13
CA GLY A 224 -13.91 10.00 -0.77
C GLY A 224 -12.82 10.58 0.14
N MET A 225 -11.63 10.01 0.11
CA MET A 225 -10.47 10.50 0.87
C MET A 225 -9.99 11.88 0.41
N LEU A 226 -9.97 12.12 -0.91
CA LEU A 226 -9.61 13.42 -1.48
C LEU A 226 -10.66 14.49 -1.15
N ALA A 227 -11.95 14.16 -1.29
CA ALA A 227 -13.05 15.04 -0.93
C ALA A 227 -13.02 15.40 0.56
N TRP A 228 -12.73 14.43 1.43
CA TRP A 228 -12.51 14.68 2.86
C TRP A 228 -11.36 15.66 3.05
N LYS A 229 -10.16 15.37 2.51
CA LYS A 229 -8.96 16.22 2.68
C LYS A 229 -9.23 17.66 2.22
N TRP A 230 -9.92 17.82 1.10
CA TRP A 230 -10.31 19.12 0.56
C TRP A 230 -11.34 19.85 1.44
N ALA A 231 -12.37 19.15 1.92
CA ALA A 231 -13.35 19.72 2.84
C ALA A 231 -12.72 20.14 4.17
N ALA A 232 -11.76 19.36 4.68
CA ALA A 232 -10.99 19.69 5.89
C ALA A 232 -10.12 20.93 5.70
N ALA A 233 -9.48 21.08 4.52
CA ALA A 233 -8.68 22.27 4.20
C ALA A 233 -9.54 23.55 4.16
N ARG A 234 -10.76 23.48 3.60
CA ARG A 234 -11.69 24.62 3.55
C ARG A 234 -12.25 25.05 4.89
N ARG A 235 -12.28 24.14 5.88
CA ARG A 235 -12.86 24.42 7.21
C ARG A 235 -11.96 25.22 8.13
N LYS A 236 -10.69 25.49 7.81
CA LYS A 236 -9.84 26.37 8.61
C LYS A 236 -10.28 27.82 8.36
N PRO A 237 -11.12 28.43 9.23
CA PRO A 237 -11.54 29.81 9.05
C PRO A 237 -10.34 30.68 9.45
N GLY A 238 -10.03 31.72 8.68
CA GLY A 238 -8.89 32.62 8.90
C GLY A 238 -8.97 33.36 10.24
N LYS A 239 -8.61 32.68 11.34
CA LYS A 239 -8.73 33.19 12.70
C LYS A 239 -7.47 33.92 13.20
N ASP A 240 -6.42 34.03 12.38
CA ASP A 240 -5.14 34.60 12.78
C ASP A 240 -4.68 35.79 11.90
N VAL A 241 -5.60 36.66 11.45
CA VAL A 241 -5.21 37.89 10.72
C VAL A 241 -4.86 39.06 11.64
N ASN A 242 -5.13 39.00 12.94
CA ASN A 242 -4.94 40.16 13.84
C ASN A 242 -3.87 40.02 14.93
N ARG A 243 -2.88 39.12 14.80
CA ARG A 243 -1.74 39.12 15.72
C ARG A 243 -0.51 39.75 15.07
N HIS A 244 -0.57 41.08 14.95
CA HIS A 244 0.62 41.92 14.99
C HIS A 244 1.46 41.52 16.22
N SER A 245 2.69 41.04 16.00
CA SER A 245 3.79 41.37 16.89
C SER A 245 5.10 41.14 16.15
N GLU A 246 5.80 42.25 15.92
CA GLU A 246 7.15 42.34 15.41
C GLU A 246 8.09 41.38 16.17
N GLY A 247 8.91 40.66 15.42
CA GLY A 247 9.93 39.78 15.98
C GLY A 247 10.54 38.94 14.89
N ALA A 248 11.52 39.52 14.18
CA ALA A 248 12.34 38.82 13.20
C ALA A 248 12.96 37.56 13.83
N LYS A 249 12.40 36.39 13.49
CA LYS A 249 13.01 35.09 13.78
C LYS A 249 13.14 34.31 12.48
N THR A 250 14.27 33.64 12.43
CA THR A 250 15.03 33.07 11.33
C THR A 250 14.21 32.15 10.42
N VAL A 251 14.37 32.31 9.10
CA VAL A 251 13.65 31.63 8.01
C VAL A 251 13.77 30.09 8.05
N GLU A 252 14.73 29.53 8.77
CA GLU A 252 14.98 28.08 8.82
C GLU A 252 14.00 27.30 9.73
N GLU A 253 13.51 27.89 10.82
CA GLU A 253 12.58 27.20 11.74
C GLU A 253 11.15 27.06 11.19
N ALA A 254 10.79 27.86 10.18
CA ALA A 254 9.46 27.82 9.56
C ALA A 254 9.20 26.51 8.78
N SER A 255 10.26 25.86 8.27
CA SER A 255 10.14 24.60 7.52
C SER A 255 9.78 23.40 8.42
N HIS A 256 10.32 23.35 9.65
CA HIS A 256 10.01 22.29 10.60
C HIS A 256 8.69 22.50 11.35
N GLN A 257 8.21 23.74 11.47
CA GLN A 257 6.96 24.04 12.17
C GLN A 257 5.71 23.77 11.31
N GLN A 258 5.85 23.77 9.97
CA GLN A 258 4.78 23.44 9.03
C GLN A 258 4.35 21.97 9.06
N GLU A 259 5.22 21.04 9.49
CA GLU A 259 4.84 19.63 9.71
C GLU A 259 4.02 19.41 11.00
N ARG A 260 4.15 20.26 12.04
CA ARG A 260 3.40 20.09 13.31
C ARG A 260 1.95 20.56 13.24
N TYR A 261 1.57 21.43 12.30
CA TYR A 261 0.25 22.09 12.27
C TYR A 261 -0.85 21.35 11.47
N TYR A 262 -0.55 20.12 11.01
CA TYR A 262 -1.53 19.21 10.41
C TYR A 262 -1.87 17.99 11.27
N ASN A 263 -1.51 18.03 12.57
CA ASN A 263 -2.26 17.30 13.59
C ASN A 263 -3.66 17.93 13.75
N ILE A 264 -4.43 17.96 12.65
CA ILE A 264 -5.87 18.11 12.69
C ILE A 264 -6.31 16.95 13.56
N SER A 265 -6.72 17.28 14.77
CA SER A 265 -7.46 16.41 15.68
C SER A 265 -8.60 15.79 14.87
N LEU A 266 -8.34 14.60 14.32
CA LEU A 266 -9.22 13.80 13.48
C LEU A 266 -10.50 13.36 14.24
N LEU A 267 -10.70 13.87 15.45
CA LEU A 267 -11.05 12.99 16.55
C LEU A 267 -11.76 13.73 17.70
N GLY A 268 -12.54 14.77 17.37
CA GLY A 268 -13.68 15.17 18.20
C GLY A 268 -14.79 14.10 18.26
N LYS A 269 -14.66 13.00 17.50
CA LYS A 269 -15.52 11.79 17.49
C LYS A 269 -14.69 10.52 17.27
N HIS A 270 -13.72 10.24 18.15
CA HIS A 270 -12.76 9.12 18.08
C HIS A 270 -13.33 7.77 17.61
N THR A 271 -14.54 7.44 18.04
CA THR A 271 -15.14 6.13 17.80
C THR A 271 -15.57 5.93 16.35
N LEU A 272 -16.27 6.90 15.75
CA LEU A 272 -16.82 6.75 14.39
C LEU A 272 -15.71 6.70 13.33
N GLY A 273 -14.70 7.56 13.44
CA GLY A 273 -13.55 7.56 12.52
C GLY A 273 -12.78 6.25 12.55
N THR A 274 -12.61 5.67 13.76
CA THR A 274 -11.95 4.36 13.92
C THR A 274 -12.78 3.24 13.30
N ILE A 275 -14.10 3.23 13.50
CA ILE A 275 -14.99 2.21 12.91
C ILE A 275 -14.94 2.28 11.38
N VAL A 276 -15.06 3.47 10.80
CA VAL A 276 -15.00 3.66 9.34
C VAL A 276 -13.66 3.19 8.79
N TYR A 277 -12.54 3.52 9.45
CA TYR A 277 -11.22 3.05 9.05
C TYR A 277 -11.10 1.52 9.09
N VAL A 278 -11.58 0.87 10.15
CA VAL A 278 -11.54 -0.60 10.28
C VAL A 278 -12.39 -1.26 9.20
N VAL A 279 -13.62 -0.77 8.98
CA VAL A 279 -14.51 -1.31 7.93
C VAL A 279 -13.89 -1.15 6.55
N LEU A 280 -13.39 0.05 6.21
CA LEU A 280 -12.70 0.27 4.94
C LEU A 280 -11.48 -0.65 4.80
N SER A 281 -10.68 -0.78 5.85
CA SER A 281 -9.52 -1.68 5.85
C SER A 281 -9.91 -3.13 5.60
N LEU A 282 -10.96 -3.64 6.23
CA LEU A 282 -11.46 -5.00 6.00
C LEU A 282 -11.94 -5.18 4.55
N CYS A 283 -12.58 -4.18 3.97
CA CYS A 283 -12.96 -4.20 2.55
C CYS A 283 -11.72 -4.20 1.63
N PHE A 284 -10.66 -3.44 1.96
CA PHE A 284 -9.39 -3.49 1.23
C PHE A 284 -8.69 -4.84 1.36
N LEU A 285 -8.72 -5.48 2.54
CA LEU A 285 -8.19 -6.82 2.75
C LEU A 285 -8.95 -7.86 1.91
N ALA A 286 -10.28 -7.76 1.86
CA ALA A 286 -11.09 -8.59 0.96
C ALA A 286 -10.73 -8.34 -0.51
N GLY A 287 -10.53 -7.08 -0.90
CA GLY A 287 -10.00 -6.69 -2.21
C GLY A 287 -8.65 -7.34 -2.51
N ALA A 288 -7.72 -7.34 -1.55
CA ALA A 288 -6.41 -7.96 -1.70
C ALA A 288 -6.54 -9.48 -1.87
N GLY A 289 -7.46 -10.12 -1.14
CA GLY A 289 -7.80 -11.53 -1.31
C GLY A 289 -8.36 -11.83 -2.72
N MET A 290 -9.27 -10.99 -3.23
CA MET A 290 -9.78 -11.11 -4.60
C MET A 290 -8.66 -10.98 -5.63
N GLN A 291 -7.74 -10.04 -5.43
CA GLN A 291 -6.60 -9.81 -6.30
C GLN A 291 -5.59 -10.96 -6.26
N LEU A 292 -5.33 -11.54 -5.10
CA LEU A 292 -4.53 -12.76 -4.96
C LEU A 292 -5.21 -13.94 -5.68
N SER A 293 -6.54 -14.04 -5.62
CA SER A 293 -7.27 -15.03 -6.42
C SER A 293 -7.11 -14.79 -7.92
N LEU A 294 -7.06 -13.54 -8.39
CA LEU A 294 -6.77 -13.24 -9.79
C LEU A 294 -5.34 -13.62 -10.19
N LEU A 295 -4.36 -13.33 -9.34
CA LEU A 295 -2.96 -13.73 -9.60
C LEU A 295 -2.78 -15.26 -9.56
N SER A 296 -3.55 -15.95 -8.72
CA SER A 296 -3.53 -17.42 -8.67
C SER A 296 -3.93 -18.06 -10.01
N ILE A 297 -4.70 -17.36 -10.85
CA ILE A 297 -5.04 -17.81 -12.20
C ILE A 297 -3.78 -18.04 -13.03
N GLY A 298 -2.83 -17.11 -13.01
CA GLY A 298 -1.55 -17.27 -13.73
C GLY A 298 -0.81 -18.53 -13.26
N THR A 299 -0.84 -18.80 -11.96
CA THR A 299 -0.22 -20.02 -11.40
C THR A 299 -0.99 -21.30 -11.73
N SER A 300 -2.33 -21.26 -11.78
CA SER A 300 -3.15 -22.43 -12.14
C SER A 300 -3.10 -22.76 -13.62
N LEU A 301 -2.91 -21.74 -14.46
CA LEU A 301 -2.70 -21.89 -15.90
C LEU A 301 -1.26 -22.27 -16.25
N ASN A 302 -0.42 -22.50 -15.23
CA ASN A 302 1.01 -22.78 -15.37
C ASN A 302 1.73 -21.76 -16.25
N MET A 303 1.33 -20.48 -16.16
CA MET A 303 1.89 -19.37 -16.94
C MET A 303 3.06 -18.69 -16.22
N MET A 304 3.55 -19.27 -15.14
CA MET A 304 4.63 -18.69 -14.36
C MET A 304 5.51 -19.82 -13.88
N ASP A 305 6.78 -19.78 -14.27
CA ASP A 305 7.78 -20.67 -13.69
C ASP A 305 7.91 -20.36 -12.20
N ARG A 306 7.82 -21.41 -11.37
CA ARG A 306 7.99 -21.30 -9.91
C ARG A 306 9.42 -21.58 -9.48
N THR A 307 10.19 -22.24 -10.32
CA THR A 307 11.56 -22.67 -10.05
C THR A 307 12.57 -21.60 -10.44
N ASP A 308 12.28 -20.83 -11.49
CA ASP A 308 13.16 -19.77 -11.96
C ASP A 308 12.71 -18.36 -11.57
N TRP A 309 13.70 -17.53 -11.27
CA TRP A 309 13.48 -16.11 -10.96
C TRP A 309 13.34 -15.31 -12.25
N GLY A 310 12.12 -14.87 -12.56
CA GLY A 310 11.89 -13.96 -13.67
C GLY A 310 12.46 -12.56 -13.38
N PHE A 311 12.86 -11.82 -14.43
CA PHE A 311 13.36 -10.45 -14.31
C PHE A 311 12.43 -9.55 -13.46
N GLY A 312 11.11 -9.70 -13.59
CA GLY A 312 10.14 -8.91 -12.84
C GLY A 312 10.12 -9.24 -11.34
N GLN A 313 10.42 -10.48 -10.97
CA GLN A 313 10.59 -10.87 -9.56
C GLN A 313 11.87 -10.29 -8.98
N VAL A 314 12.98 -10.34 -9.74
CA VAL A 314 14.25 -9.71 -9.35
C VAL A 314 14.06 -8.21 -9.14
N VAL A 315 13.48 -7.50 -10.12
CA VAL A 315 13.21 -6.06 -10.01
C VAL A 315 12.27 -5.75 -8.85
N ALA A 316 11.23 -6.56 -8.63
CA ALA A 316 10.36 -6.38 -7.48
C ALA A 316 11.11 -6.55 -6.16
N VAL A 317 12.01 -7.54 -6.04
CA VAL A 317 12.82 -7.70 -4.83
C VAL A 317 13.78 -6.52 -4.67
N THR A 318 14.49 -6.10 -5.71
CA THR A 318 15.45 -4.97 -5.63
C THR A 318 14.79 -3.64 -5.32
N VAL A 319 13.53 -3.45 -5.72
CA VAL A 319 12.79 -2.21 -5.43
C VAL A 319 12.22 -2.22 -4.00
N TRP A 320 11.80 -3.38 -3.49
CA TRP A 320 11.03 -3.47 -2.24
C TRP A 320 11.87 -3.82 -1.02
N VAL A 321 12.96 -4.55 -1.22
CA VAL A 321 13.88 -4.95 -0.14
C VAL A 321 14.64 -3.76 0.47
N PRO A 322 15.14 -2.76 -0.29
CA PRO A 322 15.92 -1.68 0.32
C PRO A 322 15.16 -0.87 1.40
N PRO A 323 13.89 -0.45 1.20
CA PRO A 323 13.12 0.19 2.27
C PRO A 323 12.97 -0.70 3.52
N LEU A 324 12.76 -2.01 3.32
CA LEU A 324 12.62 -2.97 4.42
C LEU A 324 13.94 -3.15 5.18
N ILE A 325 15.07 -3.28 4.48
CA ILE A 325 16.40 -3.36 5.08
C ILE A 325 16.71 -2.06 5.83
N GLY A 326 16.40 -0.90 5.25
CA GLY A 326 16.59 0.40 5.91
C GLY A 326 15.86 0.46 7.25
N TYR A 327 14.60 0.02 7.28
CA TYR A 327 13.84 -0.07 8.53
C TYR A 327 14.45 -1.04 9.54
N VAL A 328 14.83 -2.24 9.11
CA VAL A 328 15.48 -3.22 10.00
C VAL A 328 16.79 -2.68 10.56
N TYR A 329 17.57 -1.99 9.73
CA TYR A 329 18.82 -1.38 10.14
C TYR A 329 18.61 -0.27 11.18
N GLU A 330 17.67 0.65 10.95
CA GLU A 330 17.32 1.71 11.90
C GLU A 330 16.87 1.11 13.25
N GLU A 331 15.97 0.12 13.21
CA GLU A 331 15.46 -0.57 14.40
C GLU A 331 16.58 -1.26 15.20
N VAL A 332 17.49 -1.97 14.52
CA VAL A 332 18.63 -2.66 15.13
C VAL A 332 19.64 -1.67 15.70
N SER A 333 19.94 -0.59 14.98
CA SER A 333 20.87 0.45 15.42
C SER A 333 20.38 1.15 16.69
N TRP A 334 19.08 1.48 16.74
CA TRP A 334 18.44 2.06 17.93
C TRP A 334 18.53 1.12 19.14
N TYR A 335 18.32 -0.17 18.93
CA TYR A 335 18.46 -1.18 20.00
C TYR A 335 19.89 -1.25 20.54
N PHE A 336 20.91 -1.21 19.67
CA PHE A 336 22.32 -1.25 20.09
C PHE A 336 22.77 0.01 20.81
N GLU A 337 22.44 1.19 20.31
CA GLU A 337 22.78 2.49 20.94
C GLU A 337 22.25 2.58 22.37
N ARG A 338 21.05 2.02 22.58
CA ARG A 338 20.44 1.93 23.90
C ARG A 338 21.16 0.95 24.83
N ARG A 339 21.62 -0.19 24.30
CA ARG A 339 22.39 -1.16 25.08
C ARG A 339 23.76 -0.58 25.48
N SER A 340 24.39 0.22 24.63
CA SER A 340 25.65 0.90 24.98
C SER A 340 25.48 1.97 26.05
N THR A 341 24.38 2.72 26.03
CA THR A 341 24.12 3.78 27.02
C THR A 341 23.61 3.24 28.37
N GLY A 342 22.95 2.08 28.39
CA GLY A 342 22.38 1.49 29.61
C GLY A 342 23.34 0.67 30.50
N VAL A 343 24.55 0.33 30.04
CA VAL A 343 25.46 -0.58 30.76
C VAL A 343 26.57 0.15 31.55
N GLY A 344 26.71 1.47 31.43
CA GLY A 344 27.76 2.24 32.12
C GLY A 344 27.48 2.67 33.57
N GLY A 345 26.32 2.33 34.16
CA GLY A 345 25.80 2.96 35.39
C GLY A 345 25.81 2.14 36.67
N LYS A 346 26.64 1.08 36.78
CA LYS A 346 26.87 0.36 38.04
C LYS A 346 28.37 0.06 38.20
N GLY A 347 29.14 1.08 38.50
CA GLY A 347 30.45 1.00 39.15
C GLY A 347 30.32 1.53 40.55
#